data_AF-A0A2H1GHB3-F1
#
_entry.id   AF-A0A2H1GHB3-F1
#
_cell.length_a   1.000
_cell.length_b   1.000
_cell.length_c   1.000
_cell.angle_alpha   90.00
_cell.angle_beta   90.00
_cell.angle_gamma   90.00
#
_symmetry.space_group_name_H-M   'P 1'
#
loop_
_entity.id
_entity.type
_entity.pdbx_description
1 polymer ?
#
loop_
_entity_poly.entity_id
_entity_poly.type
_entity_poly.pdbx_seq_one_letter_code
_entity_poly.pdbx_strand_id
1 'polypeptide(L)'
;MDSDEVVRIVYKPSPRTGDKRSFSDAELQDDLDPRVRAMLDAAEANAAEVLSPTEMVKRFHQAAKRVLSDAQYRGLTSFCSNLRTNDLDASLKKAVDDRVARFHTSEPLAADSSKDLLNKPSGHPSFLFGVIMHYKTLLKSNNEFFDAQNPCTARLLGKGFHSGNTFAFDVHWRQEMSSSRKKQCPRDFYIPKVLDMHDQLSDDIQRLAQTKLLTIFGQCPMKSYKTDWMAPGTVVVSVEVSDQHSVEYYLEFNHTVAANLDRICTNVIHPDGLFKLGNSPATVRAAFAADCAVNLFFGLVGESETVKPGYFTKFFSSLGKGTRDPVVTVLTKPTDYIHEMQHAELASGGVVTPLESIDSRIVQWAVERYPDLDIEDRQRAGLSIIDAISDVIWADSAEARIHATDKINGTDNGKCTLPVSDPADLGGSLQLLQNRYNEWHAGPLQAGLSKPFWDGCEVV
;
A
#
# COMPACT_ATOMS: atom_id res chain seq x y z
N MET A 1 37.91 -10.29 -38.23
CA MET A 1 37.85 -10.38 -36.76
C MET A 1 37.98 -8.96 -36.28
N ASP A 2 36.86 -8.26 -36.18
CA ASP A 2 36.81 -6.88 -35.68
C ASP A 2 36.08 -6.88 -34.34
N SER A 3 36.68 -6.16 -33.40
CA SER A 3 36.35 -6.08 -31.99
C SER A 3 35.25 -5.06 -31.72
N ASP A 4 34.24 -5.46 -30.95
CA ASP A 4 33.16 -4.61 -30.46
C ASP A 4 33.69 -3.51 -29.51
N GLU A 5 33.35 -2.27 -29.84
CA GLU A 5 33.65 -1.07 -29.05
C GLU A 5 32.50 -0.80 -28.06
N VAL A 6 32.78 -0.96 -26.77
CA VAL A 6 31.83 -0.66 -25.68
C VAL A 6 31.97 0.81 -25.27
N VAL A 7 30.94 1.62 -25.57
CA VAL A 7 30.85 3.02 -25.13
C VAL A 7 30.52 3.06 -23.62
N ARG A 8 31.49 3.48 -22.80
CA ARG A 8 31.28 3.83 -21.38
C ARG A 8 30.89 5.30 -21.26
N ILE A 9 29.67 5.57 -20.79
CA ILE A 9 29.25 6.91 -20.37
C ILE A 9 29.63 7.10 -18.90
N VAL A 10 30.59 7.99 -18.65
CA VAL A 10 31.03 8.38 -17.30
C VAL A 10 30.29 9.66 -16.91
N TYR A 11 29.43 9.58 -15.90
CA TYR A 11 28.77 10.75 -15.31
C TYR A 11 29.75 11.48 -14.39
N LYS A 12 30.07 12.74 -14.69
CA LYS A 12 30.79 13.63 -13.77
C LYS A 12 29.77 14.46 -12.98
N PRO A 13 29.71 14.36 -11.65
CA PRO A 13 28.87 15.25 -10.87
C PRO A 13 29.37 16.69 -10.98
N SER A 14 28.43 17.62 -11.17
CA SER A 14 28.68 19.06 -11.16
C SER A 14 29.07 19.53 -9.74
N PRO A 15 29.99 20.50 -9.58
CA PRO A 15 30.31 21.05 -8.27
C PRO A 15 29.10 21.82 -7.72
N ARG A 16 28.61 21.43 -6.55
CA ARG A 16 27.61 22.20 -5.79
C ARG A 16 28.27 23.48 -5.26
N THR A 17 28.11 24.59 -5.97
CA THR A 17 28.33 25.93 -5.40
C THR A 17 27.09 26.32 -4.60
N GLY A 18 27.28 26.55 -3.30
CA GLY A 18 26.21 26.83 -2.33
C GLY A 18 25.61 28.22 -2.47
N ASP A 19 24.66 28.40 -3.39
CA ASP A 19 23.81 29.57 -3.44
C ASP A 19 22.34 29.13 -3.39
N LYS A 20 21.66 29.36 -2.26
CA LYS A 20 20.27 28.98 -2.04
C LYS A 20 19.35 29.97 -2.76
N ARG A 21 19.18 29.82 -4.07
CA ARG A 21 18.09 30.48 -4.79
C ARG A 21 16.82 29.63 -4.68
N SER A 22 15.74 30.25 -4.19
CA SER A 22 14.39 29.72 -4.34
C SER A 22 13.95 29.91 -5.78
N PHE A 23 13.90 28.83 -6.55
CA PHE A 23 13.31 28.84 -7.88
C PHE A 23 11.78 28.97 -7.75
N SER A 24 11.19 29.83 -8.58
CA SER A 24 9.73 29.89 -8.74
C SER A 24 9.21 28.65 -9.48
N ASP A 25 7.95 28.26 -9.28
CA ASP A 25 7.33 27.14 -10.00
C ASP A 25 7.36 27.34 -11.53
N ALA A 26 7.41 28.59 -11.99
CA ALA A 26 7.56 28.94 -13.41
C ALA A 26 8.98 28.62 -13.94
N GLU A 27 10.03 28.85 -13.15
CA GLU A 27 11.42 28.54 -13.52
C GLU A 27 11.72 27.03 -13.45
N LEU A 28 11.11 26.31 -12.50
CA LEU A 28 11.19 24.84 -12.42
C LEU A 28 10.48 24.13 -13.58
N GLN A 29 9.47 24.77 -14.18
CA GLN A 29 8.78 24.24 -15.34
C GLN A 29 9.58 24.43 -16.64
N ASP A 30 10.40 25.47 -16.76
CA ASP A 30 11.18 25.76 -17.98
C ASP A 30 12.45 24.92 -18.15
N ASP A 31 12.92 24.27 -17.08
CA ASP A 31 14.06 23.34 -17.10
C ASP A 31 13.67 21.86 -17.32
N LEU A 32 12.38 21.57 -17.53
CA LEU A 32 11.96 20.20 -17.87
C LEU A 32 12.44 19.83 -19.27
N ASP A 33 13.10 18.68 -19.39
CA ASP A 33 13.50 18.09 -20.66
C ASP A 33 12.31 18.14 -21.66
N PRO A 34 12.50 18.70 -22.87
CA PRO A 34 11.41 18.86 -23.85
C PRO A 34 10.65 17.56 -24.17
N ARG A 35 11.29 16.40 -24.03
CA ARG A 35 10.64 15.08 -24.17
C ARG A 35 9.75 14.80 -22.98
N VAL A 36 10.21 15.05 -21.75
CA VAL A 36 9.40 14.92 -20.53
C VAL A 36 8.20 15.88 -20.60
N ARG A 37 8.40 17.11 -21.07
CA ARG A 37 7.31 18.10 -21.25
C ARG A 37 6.28 17.64 -22.28
N ALA A 38 6.70 17.28 -23.50
CA ALA A 38 5.79 16.74 -24.51
C ALA A 38 5.06 15.47 -24.06
N MET A 39 5.68 14.66 -23.19
CA MET A 39 5.07 13.46 -22.62
C MET A 39 4.08 13.76 -21.50
N LEU A 40 4.34 14.77 -20.67
CA LEU A 40 3.38 15.29 -19.68
C LEU A 40 2.18 15.93 -20.39
N ASP A 41 2.41 16.66 -21.48
CA ASP A 41 1.35 17.23 -22.31
C ASP A 41 0.52 16.12 -22.98
N ALA A 42 1.15 15.05 -23.47
CA ALA A 42 0.45 13.87 -23.97
C ALA A 42 -0.30 13.12 -22.86
N ALA A 43 0.26 13.00 -21.65
CA ALA A 43 -0.40 12.41 -20.49
C ALA A 43 -1.63 13.23 -20.06
N GLU A 44 -1.56 14.55 -20.16
CA GLU A 44 -2.66 15.46 -19.86
C GLU A 44 -3.74 15.44 -20.95
N ALA A 45 -3.35 15.36 -22.23
CA ALA A 45 -4.27 15.07 -23.33
C ALA A 45 -4.96 13.70 -23.13
N ASN A 46 -4.20 12.66 -22.76
CA ASN A 46 -4.75 11.33 -22.45
C ASN A 46 -5.66 11.34 -21.20
N ALA A 47 -5.41 12.23 -20.23
CA ALA A 47 -6.29 12.40 -19.07
C ALA A 47 -7.64 13.04 -19.44
N ALA A 48 -7.69 13.84 -20.51
CA ALA A 48 -8.93 14.30 -21.13
C ALA A 48 -9.62 13.20 -21.96
N GLU A 49 -8.89 12.16 -22.35
CA GLU A 49 -9.39 11.00 -23.11
C GLU A 49 -9.82 9.80 -22.24
N VAL A 50 -9.69 9.86 -20.91
CA VAL A 50 -10.15 8.76 -20.06
C VAL A 50 -11.62 8.50 -20.33
N LEU A 51 -11.91 7.29 -20.82
CA LEU A 51 -13.26 6.92 -21.22
C LEU A 51 -14.20 7.04 -20.03
N SER A 52 -15.27 7.82 -20.23
CA SER A 52 -16.33 7.94 -19.25
C SER A 52 -16.96 6.57 -18.93
N PRO A 53 -17.58 6.39 -17.75
CA PRO A 53 -18.32 5.16 -17.43
C PRO A 53 -19.27 4.72 -18.54
N THR A 54 -20.05 5.65 -19.10
CA THR A 54 -20.99 5.37 -20.19
C THR A 54 -20.29 4.89 -21.47
N GLU A 55 -19.15 5.49 -21.82
CA GLU A 55 -18.38 5.08 -22.98
C GLU A 55 -17.75 3.69 -22.80
N MET A 56 -17.24 3.42 -21.58
CA MET A 56 -16.76 2.08 -21.22
C MET A 56 -17.86 1.02 -21.35
N VAL A 57 -19.08 1.30 -20.89
CA VAL A 57 -20.22 0.37 -21.05
C VAL A 57 -20.51 0.09 -22.52
N LYS A 58 -20.50 1.11 -23.39
CA LYS A 58 -20.72 0.94 -24.84
C LYS A 58 -19.65 0.04 -25.46
N ARG A 59 -18.38 0.32 -25.20
CA ARG A 59 -17.26 -0.47 -25.75
C ARG A 59 -17.26 -1.90 -25.22
N PHE A 60 -17.52 -2.08 -23.93
CA PHE A 60 -17.65 -3.40 -23.33
C PHE A 60 -18.79 -4.20 -23.98
N HIS A 61 -19.96 -3.58 -24.19
CA HIS A 61 -21.09 -4.22 -24.85
C HIS A 61 -20.75 -4.65 -26.29
N GLN A 62 -20.04 -3.81 -27.05
CA GLN A 62 -19.59 -4.13 -28.41
C GLN A 62 -18.57 -5.29 -28.42
N ALA A 63 -17.59 -5.25 -27.52
CA ALA A 63 -16.60 -6.32 -27.38
C ALA A 63 -17.26 -7.64 -26.95
N ALA A 64 -18.13 -7.61 -25.95
CA ALA A 64 -18.85 -8.78 -25.46
C ALA A 64 -19.71 -9.41 -26.55
N LYS A 65 -20.40 -8.63 -27.38
CA LYS A 65 -21.22 -9.15 -28.48
C LYS A 65 -20.41 -9.91 -29.55
N ARG A 66 -19.13 -9.57 -29.73
CA ARG A 66 -18.24 -10.25 -30.67
C ARG A 66 -17.71 -11.58 -30.14
N VAL A 67 -17.59 -11.69 -28.82
CA VAL A 67 -16.93 -12.83 -28.14
C VAL A 67 -17.93 -13.84 -27.60
N LEU A 68 -19.06 -13.38 -27.06
CA LEU A 68 -20.04 -14.23 -26.40
C LEU A 68 -21.01 -14.87 -27.39
N SER A 69 -21.45 -16.10 -27.08
CA SER A 69 -22.61 -16.69 -27.75
C SER A 69 -23.89 -15.90 -27.45
N ASP A 70 -24.91 -16.07 -28.29
CA ASP A 70 -26.22 -15.42 -28.10
C ASP A 70 -26.83 -15.69 -26.71
N ALA A 71 -26.68 -16.91 -26.20
CA ALA A 71 -27.19 -17.29 -24.88
C ALA A 71 -26.43 -16.59 -23.75
N GLN A 72 -25.09 -16.61 -23.80
CA GLN A 72 -24.23 -15.92 -22.83
C GLN A 72 -24.44 -14.41 -22.85
N TYR A 73 -24.63 -13.82 -24.03
CA TYR A 73 -24.85 -12.39 -24.17
C TYR A 73 -26.22 -11.94 -23.62
N ARG A 74 -27.27 -12.75 -23.82
CA ARG A 74 -28.56 -12.57 -23.12
C ARG A 74 -28.38 -12.66 -21.61
N GLY A 75 -27.58 -13.63 -21.15
CA GLY A 75 -27.13 -13.78 -19.77
C GLY A 75 -26.51 -12.51 -19.19
N LEU A 76 -25.51 -11.97 -19.88
CA LEU A 76 -24.85 -10.71 -19.52
C LEU A 76 -25.85 -9.56 -19.46
N THR A 77 -26.75 -9.45 -20.44
CA THR A 77 -27.77 -8.38 -20.47
C THR A 77 -28.70 -8.49 -19.26
N SER A 78 -29.19 -9.69 -18.96
CA SER A 78 -30.03 -9.95 -17.79
C SER A 78 -29.30 -9.65 -16.49
N PHE A 79 -28.02 -10.05 -16.38
CA PHE A 79 -27.19 -9.76 -15.23
C PHE A 79 -27.07 -8.25 -15.00
N CYS A 80 -26.72 -7.48 -16.03
CA CYS A 80 -26.59 -6.03 -15.94
C CYS A 80 -27.90 -5.35 -15.54
N SER A 81 -29.05 -5.81 -16.05
CA SER A 81 -30.36 -5.29 -15.65
C SER A 81 -30.69 -5.53 -14.17
N ASN A 82 -30.15 -6.59 -13.58
CA ASN A 82 -30.39 -6.97 -12.18
C ASN A 82 -29.37 -6.38 -11.19
N LEU A 83 -28.32 -5.68 -11.66
CA LEU A 83 -27.31 -5.08 -10.77
C LEU A 83 -27.88 -4.02 -9.83
N ARG A 84 -29.08 -3.49 -10.08
CA ARG A 84 -29.67 -2.41 -9.28
C ARG A 84 -30.45 -2.88 -8.05
N THR A 85 -30.66 -4.17 -7.92
CA THR A 85 -31.41 -4.77 -6.82
C THR A 85 -30.44 -5.58 -5.98
N ASN A 86 -30.06 -5.06 -4.82
CA ASN A 86 -29.23 -5.81 -3.91
C ASN A 86 -29.65 -5.55 -2.48
N ASP A 87 -30.25 -6.56 -1.86
CA ASP A 87 -30.65 -6.50 -0.47
C ASP A 87 -29.45 -6.90 0.41
N LEU A 88 -29.22 -6.12 1.46
CA LEU A 88 -28.17 -6.45 2.42
C LEU A 88 -28.60 -7.65 3.26
N ASP A 89 -27.99 -8.80 3.00
CA ASP A 89 -28.23 -10.01 3.78
C ASP A 89 -27.38 -10.03 5.05
N ALA A 90 -27.99 -9.65 6.17
CA ALA A 90 -27.35 -9.65 7.48
C ALA A 90 -26.79 -11.03 7.89
N SER A 91 -27.38 -12.13 7.38
CA SER A 91 -26.89 -13.47 7.67
C SER A 91 -25.53 -13.74 7.01
N LEU A 92 -25.27 -13.19 5.83
CA LEU A 92 -23.97 -13.27 5.15
C LEU A 92 -22.90 -12.49 5.89
N LYS A 93 -23.23 -11.26 6.35
CA LYS A 93 -22.29 -10.46 7.14
C LYS A 93 -21.88 -11.21 8.40
N LYS A 94 -22.86 -11.77 9.12
CA LYS A 94 -22.58 -12.59 10.30
C LYS A 94 -21.72 -13.82 9.97
N ALA A 95 -22.02 -14.53 8.87
CA ALA A 95 -21.24 -15.70 8.47
C ALA A 95 -19.78 -15.35 8.17
N VAL A 96 -19.53 -14.22 7.48
CA VAL A 96 -18.19 -13.69 7.22
C VAL A 96 -17.49 -13.31 8.53
N ASP A 97 -18.16 -12.56 9.42
CA ASP A 97 -17.58 -12.14 10.69
C ASP A 97 -17.21 -13.33 11.57
N ASP A 98 -18.07 -14.35 11.64
CA ASP A 98 -17.82 -15.58 12.39
C ASP A 98 -16.59 -16.35 11.84
N ARG A 99 -16.38 -16.35 10.51
CA ARG A 99 -15.23 -16.97 9.85
C ARG A 99 -13.93 -16.22 10.17
N VAL A 100 -13.94 -14.90 10.03
CA VAL A 100 -12.80 -14.03 10.34
C VAL A 100 -12.43 -14.13 11.82
N ALA A 101 -13.42 -14.15 12.72
CA ALA A 101 -13.17 -14.26 14.15
C ALA A 101 -12.45 -15.57 14.51
N ARG A 102 -12.88 -16.71 13.95
CA ARG A 102 -12.19 -18.00 14.17
C ARG A 102 -10.76 -18.01 13.66
N PHE A 103 -10.54 -17.42 12.48
CA PHE A 103 -9.21 -17.26 11.92
C PHE A 103 -8.32 -16.38 12.82
N HIS A 104 -8.82 -15.22 13.25
CA HIS A 104 -8.13 -14.30 14.17
C HIS A 104 -7.83 -14.88 15.56
N THR A 105 -8.53 -15.94 15.97
CA THR A 105 -8.21 -16.69 17.20
C THR A 105 -7.14 -17.75 16.96
N SER A 106 -7.18 -18.42 15.81
CA SER A 106 -6.39 -19.64 15.58
C SER A 106 -5.06 -19.39 14.89
N GLU A 107 -5.02 -18.41 13.97
CA GLU A 107 -3.83 -18.15 13.16
C GLU A 107 -2.65 -17.62 14.00
N PRO A 108 -2.82 -16.69 14.96
CA PRO A 108 -1.71 -16.19 15.77
C PRO A 108 -0.96 -17.29 16.54
N LEU A 109 -1.71 -18.30 16.99
CA LEU A 109 -1.17 -19.48 17.67
C LEU A 109 -0.38 -20.39 16.71
N ALA A 110 -0.78 -20.46 15.44
CA ALA A 110 -0.10 -21.25 14.43
C ALA A 110 1.14 -20.53 13.89
N ALA A 111 1.09 -19.21 13.77
CA ALA A 111 2.14 -18.36 13.24
C ALA A 111 3.15 -17.88 14.29
N ASP A 112 2.90 -18.14 15.58
CA ASP A 112 3.67 -17.62 16.72
C ASP A 112 3.93 -16.10 16.60
N SER A 113 2.85 -15.35 16.34
CA SER A 113 2.95 -13.91 16.08
C SER A 113 1.71 -13.16 16.56
N SER A 114 1.83 -11.84 16.71
CA SER A 114 0.71 -11.03 17.23
C SER A 114 -0.52 -11.07 16.31
N LYS A 115 -1.69 -11.11 16.95
CA LYS A 115 -3.01 -10.91 16.33
C LYS A 115 -3.19 -9.49 15.78
N ASP A 116 -2.49 -8.51 16.34
CA ASP A 116 -2.59 -7.10 15.93
C ASP A 116 -2.05 -6.84 14.52
N LEU A 117 -1.43 -7.84 13.92
CA LEU A 117 -0.96 -7.81 12.54
C LEU A 117 -1.98 -8.46 11.58
N LEU A 118 -3.16 -8.85 12.05
CA LEU A 118 -4.18 -9.45 11.19
C LEU A 118 -5.16 -8.39 10.67
N ASN A 119 -5.27 -8.36 9.35
CA ASN A 119 -6.19 -7.50 8.62
C ASN A 119 -7.64 -7.99 8.78
N LYS A 120 -8.58 -7.04 8.71
CA LYS A 120 -10.02 -7.23 8.74
C LYS A 120 -10.61 -6.82 7.40
N PRO A 121 -11.55 -7.60 6.85
CA PRO A 121 -12.29 -7.13 5.69
C PRO A 121 -13.12 -5.89 6.05
N SER A 122 -13.43 -5.07 5.06
CA SER A 122 -14.32 -3.91 5.20
C SER A 122 -15.54 -4.04 4.31
N GLY A 123 -16.64 -3.43 4.75
CA GLY A 123 -17.91 -3.41 4.03
C GLY A 123 -18.76 -4.67 4.18
N HIS A 124 -19.92 -4.66 3.53
CA HIS A 124 -20.92 -5.72 3.61
C HIS A 124 -20.71 -6.74 2.47
N PRO A 125 -20.65 -8.06 2.72
CA PRO A 125 -20.36 -9.07 1.69
C PRO A 125 -21.43 -9.19 0.59
N SER A 126 -22.63 -8.66 0.83
CA SER A 126 -23.67 -8.51 -0.20
C SER A 126 -23.45 -7.32 -1.11
N PHE A 127 -22.48 -6.42 -0.91
CA PHE A 127 -22.30 -5.29 -1.84
C PHE A 127 -21.98 -5.76 -3.25
N LEU A 128 -22.39 -4.98 -4.25
CA LEU A 128 -22.15 -5.29 -5.66
C LEU A 128 -20.67 -5.27 -5.99
N PHE A 129 -19.95 -4.28 -5.45
CA PHE A 129 -18.52 -4.12 -5.66
C PHE A 129 -17.73 -4.98 -4.67
N GLY A 130 -16.79 -5.74 -5.22
CA GLY A 130 -15.75 -6.44 -4.49
C GLY A 130 -14.38 -5.86 -4.81
N VAL A 131 -13.51 -5.78 -3.82
CA VAL A 131 -12.09 -5.47 -4.00
C VAL A 131 -11.24 -6.52 -3.33
N ILE A 132 -10.27 -7.07 -4.07
CA ILE A 132 -9.21 -7.91 -3.52
C ILE A 132 -7.88 -7.20 -3.79
N MET A 133 -7.13 -6.94 -2.74
CA MET A 133 -5.83 -6.29 -2.86
C MET A 133 -4.93 -6.76 -1.74
N HIS A 134 -3.64 -6.89 -2.00
CA HIS A 134 -2.70 -7.06 -0.91
C HIS A 134 -2.57 -5.74 -0.13
N TYR A 135 -2.82 -5.77 1.18
CA TYR A 135 -2.87 -4.59 2.00
C TYR A 135 -1.57 -4.44 2.78
N LYS A 136 -0.62 -3.68 2.21
CA LYS A 136 0.61 -3.31 2.92
C LYS A 136 0.31 -2.22 3.93
N THR A 137 0.18 -2.58 5.20
CA THR A 137 -0.15 -1.65 6.27
C THR A 137 1.06 -1.06 6.97
N LEU A 138 0.91 0.18 7.41
CA LEU A 138 1.87 0.89 8.26
C LEU A 138 1.54 0.61 9.74
N LEU A 139 2.53 0.77 10.61
CA LEU A 139 2.55 0.37 12.04
C LEU A 139 1.38 0.88 12.92
N LYS A 140 0.53 1.81 12.44
CA LYS A 140 -0.60 2.40 13.20
C LYS A 140 -1.99 2.19 12.58
N SER A 141 -2.16 1.20 11.72
CA SER A 141 -3.49 0.95 11.14
C SER A 141 -4.47 0.37 12.15
N ASN A 142 -5.76 0.64 11.99
CA ASN A 142 -6.83 -0.04 12.72
C ASN A 142 -7.08 -1.48 12.23
N ASN A 143 -6.21 -1.97 11.34
CA ASN A 143 -6.29 -3.24 10.62
C ASN A 143 -7.52 -3.41 9.74
N GLU A 144 -8.31 -2.35 9.50
CA GLU A 144 -9.38 -2.40 8.52
C GLU A 144 -8.82 -2.20 7.12
N PHE A 145 -9.46 -2.82 6.13
CA PHE A 145 -9.07 -2.68 4.74
C PHE A 145 -9.19 -1.23 4.27
N PHE A 146 -10.31 -0.55 4.50
CA PHE A 146 -10.47 0.86 4.09
C PHE A 146 -9.93 1.85 5.14
N ASP A 147 -8.62 1.86 5.35
CA ASP A 147 -7.95 2.88 6.15
C ASP A 147 -7.59 4.10 5.29
N ALA A 148 -8.05 5.29 5.67
CA ALA A 148 -7.71 6.52 4.94
C ALA A 148 -6.25 6.95 5.12
N GLN A 149 -5.56 6.45 6.15
CA GLN A 149 -4.14 6.74 6.38
C GLN A 149 -3.22 5.94 5.45
N ASN A 150 -3.70 4.81 4.93
CA ASN A 150 -2.95 4.03 3.97
C ASN A 150 -3.04 4.67 2.56
N PRO A 151 -1.91 4.99 1.91
CA PRO A 151 -1.92 5.68 0.62
C PRO A 151 -2.67 4.94 -0.49
N CYS A 152 -2.61 3.61 -0.52
CA CYS A 152 -3.28 2.82 -1.55
C CYS A 152 -4.79 2.91 -1.42
N THR A 153 -5.31 2.74 -0.22
CA THR A 153 -6.74 2.77 0.09
C THR A 153 -7.31 4.17 0.09
N ALA A 154 -6.51 5.19 0.47
CA ALA A 154 -6.85 6.59 0.21
C ALA A 154 -7.13 6.85 -1.28
N ARG A 155 -6.37 6.21 -2.20
CA ARG A 155 -6.65 6.34 -3.64
C ARG A 155 -7.91 5.57 -4.06
N LEU A 156 -8.20 4.42 -3.46
CA LEU A 156 -9.45 3.70 -3.70
C LEU A 156 -10.66 4.53 -3.23
N LEU A 157 -10.57 5.13 -2.03
CA LEU A 157 -11.55 6.06 -1.47
C LEU A 157 -11.76 7.26 -2.40
N GLY A 158 -10.68 7.88 -2.88
CA GLY A 158 -10.75 8.99 -3.82
C GLY A 158 -11.37 8.62 -5.18
N LYS A 159 -11.25 7.35 -5.59
CA LYS A 159 -11.89 6.83 -6.80
C LYS A 159 -13.40 6.57 -6.62
N GLY A 160 -13.85 6.28 -5.40
CA GLY A 160 -15.26 6.02 -5.06
C GLY A 160 -15.52 4.71 -4.33
N PHE A 161 -14.48 3.90 -4.04
CA PHE A 161 -14.64 2.69 -3.23
C PHE A 161 -14.58 3.02 -1.75
N HIS A 162 -15.59 2.64 -0.98
CA HIS A 162 -15.58 2.80 0.48
C HIS A 162 -16.33 1.66 1.16
N SER A 163 -16.21 1.55 2.48
CA SER A 163 -16.86 0.50 3.29
C SER A 163 -18.39 0.53 3.25
N GLY A 164 -18.99 1.57 2.66
CA GLY A 164 -20.45 1.71 2.52
C GLY A 164 -21.01 1.24 1.18
N ASN A 165 -20.17 0.93 0.19
CA ASN A 165 -20.62 0.43 -1.12
C ASN A 165 -19.79 -0.75 -1.66
N THR A 166 -18.68 -1.09 -0.99
CA THR A 166 -17.71 -2.07 -1.47
C THR A 166 -17.35 -3.04 -0.37
N PHE A 167 -17.38 -4.34 -0.67
CA PHE A 167 -16.76 -5.35 0.17
C PHE A 167 -15.30 -5.52 -0.23
N ALA A 168 -14.38 -5.42 0.72
CA ALA A 168 -12.97 -5.48 0.41
C ALA A 168 -12.18 -6.26 1.46
N PHE A 169 -11.17 -7.02 1.02
CA PHE A 169 -10.29 -7.75 1.91
C PHE A 169 -8.92 -8.00 1.31
N ASP A 170 -7.99 -8.36 2.19
CA ASP A 170 -6.63 -8.73 1.84
C ASP A 170 -6.49 -10.25 1.76
N VAL A 171 -6.01 -10.75 0.62
CA VAL A 171 -5.73 -12.19 0.41
C VAL A 171 -4.62 -12.70 1.33
N HIS A 172 -3.75 -11.83 1.83
CA HIS A 172 -2.69 -12.21 2.75
C HIS A 172 -3.13 -12.16 4.20
N TRP A 173 -4.26 -11.54 4.55
CA TRP A 173 -4.82 -11.44 5.90
C TRP A 173 -3.90 -10.91 7.00
N ARG A 174 -2.62 -10.68 6.73
CA ARG A 174 -1.58 -10.33 7.67
C ARG A 174 -0.68 -9.25 7.07
N GLN A 175 -0.34 -8.27 7.91
CA GLN A 175 0.48 -7.12 7.55
C GLN A 175 1.94 -7.49 7.31
N GLU A 176 2.58 -6.78 6.39
CA GLU A 176 4.02 -6.89 6.16
C GLU A 176 4.80 -6.10 7.22
N MET A 177 5.55 -6.82 8.07
CA MET A 177 6.30 -6.24 9.19
C MET A 177 7.61 -5.52 8.80
N SER A 178 8.08 -5.57 7.56
CA SER A 178 9.28 -4.81 7.18
C SER A 178 9.33 -4.35 5.71
N SER A 179 9.87 -3.16 5.50
CA SER A 179 10.20 -2.58 4.19
C SER A 179 11.45 -3.23 3.55
N SER A 180 12.23 -3.97 4.35
CA SER A 180 13.54 -4.54 3.98
C SER A 180 13.44 -5.83 3.15
N ARG A 181 12.30 -6.54 3.16
CA ARG A 181 12.09 -7.74 2.32
C ARG A 181 11.71 -7.34 0.90
N LYS A 182 12.73 -7.22 0.04
CA LYS A 182 12.59 -6.91 -1.38
C LYS A 182 11.65 -7.90 -2.09
N LYS A 183 10.52 -7.37 -2.60
CA LYS A 183 9.73 -7.88 -3.75
C LYS A 183 9.05 -9.26 -3.63
N GLN A 184 9.26 -10.04 -2.57
CA GLN A 184 8.66 -11.37 -2.44
C GLN A 184 7.29 -11.31 -1.75
N CYS A 185 6.37 -12.19 -2.15
CA CYS A 185 5.02 -12.24 -1.60
C CYS A 185 5.08 -12.75 -0.15
N PRO A 186 4.35 -12.15 0.81
CA PRO A 186 4.30 -12.65 2.19
C PRO A 186 3.96 -14.13 2.31
N ARG A 187 3.12 -14.65 1.39
CA ARG A 187 2.75 -16.05 1.31
C ARG A 187 3.93 -17.00 1.15
N ASP A 188 5.01 -16.55 0.50
CA ASP A 188 6.20 -17.38 0.26
C ASP A 188 6.94 -17.70 1.57
N PHE A 189 6.64 -16.98 2.65
CA PHE A 189 7.26 -17.16 3.97
C PHE A 189 6.34 -17.82 5.00
N TYR A 190 5.09 -18.11 4.64
CA TYR A 190 4.18 -18.79 5.56
C TYR A 190 4.57 -20.26 5.69
N ILE A 191 4.58 -20.74 6.93
CA ILE A 191 4.61 -22.19 7.15
C ILE A 191 3.35 -22.82 6.53
N PRO A 192 3.40 -24.07 6.05
CA PRO A 192 2.29 -24.68 5.30
C PRO A 192 0.93 -24.59 6.00
N LYS A 193 0.92 -24.77 7.33
CA LYS A 193 -0.32 -24.66 8.13
C LYS A 193 -0.93 -23.26 8.09
N VAL A 194 -0.12 -22.21 8.18
CA VAL A 194 -0.60 -20.82 8.13
C VAL A 194 -1.08 -20.50 6.72
N LEU A 195 -0.32 -20.91 5.69
CA LEU A 195 -0.72 -20.74 4.30
C LEU A 195 -2.10 -21.37 4.02
N ASP A 196 -2.31 -22.61 4.44
CA ASP A 196 -3.59 -23.32 4.32
C ASP A 196 -4.74 -22.57 5.01
N MET A 197 -4.50 -22.02 6.22
CA MET A 197 -5.51 -21.22 6.92
C MET A 197 -5.89 -19.94 6.18
N HIS A 198 -4.91 -19.25 5.57
CA HIS A 198 -5.15 -18.05 4.79
C HIS A 198 -5.91 -18.36 3.50
N ASP A 199 -5.52 -19.42 2.80
CA ASP A 199 -6.17 -19.87 1.58
C ASP A 199 -7.61 -20.32 1.85
N GLN A 200 -7.84 -21.08 2.92
CA GLN A 200 -9.17 -21.51 3.32
C GLN A 200 -10.05 -20.32 3.70
N LEU A 201 -9.53 -19.32 4.43
CA LEU A 201 -10.32 -18.13 4.75
C LEU A 201 -10.65 -17.34 3.48
N SER A 202 -9.69 -17.12 2.58
CA SER A 202 -9.97 -16.42 1.32
C SER A 202 -10.99 -17.14 0.45
N ASP A 203 -10.91 -18.46 0.33
CA ASP A 203 -11.91 -19.28 -0.36
C ASP A 203 -13.30 -19.18 0.30
N ASP A 204 -13.37 -19.34 1.63
CA ASP A 204 -14.61 -19.19 2.40
C ASP A 204 -15.26 -17.81 2.17
N ILE A 205 -14.45 -16.75 2.25
CA ILE A 205 -14.92 -15.37 2.04
C ILE A 205 -15.38 -15.15 0.60
N GLN A 206 -14.65 -15.68 -0.39
CA GLN A 206 -15.05 -15.57 -1.80
C GLN A 206 -16.37 -16.27 -2.12
N ARG A 207 -16.63 -17.42 -1.47
CA ARG A 207 -17.90 -18.16 -1.62
C ARG A 207 -19.05 -17.47 -0.91
N LEU A 208 -18.80 -16.86 0.24
CA LEU A 208 -19.82 -16.13 1.01
C LEU A 208 -20.13 -14.75 0.41
N ALA A 209 -19.11 -14.08 -0.14
CA ALA A 209 -19.26 -12.77 -0.75
C ALA A 209 -20.05 -12.86 -2.05
N GLN A 210 -21.18 -12.17 -2.10
CA GLN A 210 -22.06 -12.13 -3.25
C GLN A 210 -21.70 -10.99 -4.22
N THR A 211 -20.45 -10.50 -4.16
CA THR A 211 -19.95 -9.43 -5.02
C THR A 211 -20.06 -9.81 -6.48
N LYS A 212 -20.76 -8.97 -7.25
CA LYS A 212 -21.06 -9.18 -8.67
C LYS A 212 -20.00 -8.56 -9.58
N LEU A 213 -19.37 -7.49 -9.12
CA LEU A 213 -18.34 -6.73 -9.85
C LEU A 213 -17.06 -6.71 -9.02
N LEU A 214 -16.08 -7.53 -9.39
CA LEU A 214 -14.87 -7.77 -8.60
C LEU A 214 -13.65 -7.09 -9.24
N THR A 215 -13.00 -6.19 -8.51
CA THR A 215 -11.73 -5.58 -8.94
C THR A 215 -10.58 -6.18 -8.14
N ILE A 216 -9.60 -6.74 -8.84
CA ILE A 216 -8.41 -7.33 -8.24
C ILE A 216 -7.22 -6.42 -8.51
N PHE A 217 -6.61 -5.92 -7.44
CA PHE A 217 -5.47 -5.01 -7.53
C PHE A 217 -4.16 -5.77 -7.31
N GLY A 218 -3.40 -5.95 -8.38
CA GLY A 218 -2.07 -6.54 -8.36
C GLY A 218 -2.01 -8.01 -8.80
N GLN A 219 -0.80 -8.43 -9.18
CA GLN A 219 -0.58 -9.75 -9.76
C GLN A 219 -0.68 -10.89 -8.74
N CYS A 220 -0.30 -10.65 -7.49
CA CYS A 220 -0.35 -11.67 -6.45
C CYS A 220 -1.79 -12.16 -6.14
N PRO A 221 -2.75 -11.27 -5.80
CA PRO A 221 -4.14 -11.71 -5.61
C PRO A 221 -4.73 -12.26 -6.91
N MET A 222 -4.36 -11.72 -8.08
CA MET A 222 -4.85 -12.26 -9.36
C MET A 222 -4.35 -13.68 -9.64
N LYS A 223 -3.10 -14.01 -9.29
CA LYS A 223 -2.57 -15.37 -9.43
C LYS A 223 -3.38 -16.35 -8.58
N SER A 224 -3.66 -15.99 -7.33
CA SER A 224 -4.47 -16.79 -6.40
C SER A 224 -5.88 -16.97 -6.98
N TYR A 225 -6.49 -15.87 -7.42
CA TYR A 225 -7.82 -15.87 -8.03
C TYR A 225 -7.91 -16.81 -9.25
N LYS A 226 -6.97 -16.70 -10.20
CA LYS A 226 -6.94 -17.53 -11.42
C LYS A 226 -6.75 -19.02 -11.12
N THR A 227 -5.99 -19.34 -10.08
CA THR A 227 -5.64 -20.73 -9.77
C THR A 227 -6.76 -21.42 -8.99
N ASP A 228 -7.33 -20.72 -8.01
CA ASP A 228 -8.12 -21.37 -6.96
C ASP A 228 -9.61 -21.00 -7.01
N TRP A 229 -9.96 -19.81 -7.52
CA TRP A 229 -11.32 -19.26 -7.36
C TRP A 229 -12.04 -18.97 -8.68
N MET A 230 -11.31 -18.81 -9.78
CA MET A 230 -11.90 -18.53 -11.07
C MET A 230 -12.78 -19.70 -11.53
N ALA A 231 -14.03 -19.41 -11.86
CA ALA A 231 -14.96 -20.43 -12.30
C ALA A 231 -14.47 -21.13 -13.59
N PRO A 232 -14.60 -22.46 -13.70
CA PRO A 232 -14.36 -23.16 -14.96
C PRO A 232 -15.25 -22.59 -16.08
N GLY A 233 -14.69 -22.43 -17.28
CA GLY A 233 -15.44 -21.88 -18.43
C GLY A 233 -15.59 -20.35 -18.42
N THR A 234 -14.86 -19.64 -17.56
CA THR A 234 -14.76 -18.17 -17.59
C THR A 234 -14.37 -17.68 -18.99
N VAL A 235 -15.12 -16.70 -19.49
CA VAL A 235 -14.85 -16.08 -20.81
C VAL A 235 -14.15 -14.74 -20.60
N VAL A 236 -13.07 -14.49 -21.33
CA VAL A 236 -12.34 -13.22 -21.27
C VAL A 236 -12.83 -12.30 -22.38
N VAL A 237 -13.31 -11.12 -22.01
CA VAL A 237 -13.65 -10.03 -22.93
C VAL A 237 -12.58 -8.95 -22.82
N SER A 238 -11.83 -8.75 -23.90
CA SER A 238 -10.86 -7.66 -24.00
C SER A 238 -11.51 -6.43 -24.61
N VAL A 239 -11.43 -5.29 -23.92
CA VAL A 239 -12.00 -4.01 -24.37
C VAL A 239 -10.88 -3.05 -24.70
N GLU A 240 -10.82 -2.62 -25.95
CA GLU A 240 -9.88 -1.59 -26.42
C GLU A 240 -10.28 -0.22 -25.84
N VAL A 241 -9.39 0.32 -25.00
CA VAL A 241 -9.58 1.62 -24.34
C VAL A 241 -8.75 2.72 -25.02
N SER A 242 -7.72 2.34 -25.77
CA SER A 242 -7.00 3.16 -26.75
C SER A 242 -6.33 2.26 -27.79
N ASP A 243 -5.68 2.83 -28.80
CA ASP A 243 -4.96 2.08 -29.84
C ASP A 243 -3.81 1.20 -29.29
N GLN A 244 -3.35 1.49 -28.07
CA GLN A 244 -2.22 0.81 -27.44
C GLN A 244 -2.62 0.01 -26.21
N HIS A 245 -3.87 0.10 -25.76
CA HIS A 245 -4.31 -0.45 -24.49
C HIS A 245 -5.65 -1.14 -24.58
N SER A 246 -5.72 -2.30 -23.92
CA SER A 246 -6.95 -3.00 -23.65
C SER A 246 -7.06 -3.32 -22.16
N VAL A 247 -8.30 -3.44 -21.70
CA VAL A 247 -8.64 -3.93 -20.36
C VAL A 247 -9.37 -5.26 -20.51
N GLU A 248 -8.93 -6.25 -19.74
CA GLU A 248 -9.57 -7.56 -19.71
C GLU A 248 -10.64 -7.65 -18.61
N TYR A 249 -11.78 -8.22 -18.98
CA TYR A 249 -12.84 -8.59 -18.06
C TYR A 249 -13.09 -10.10 -18.15
N TYR A 250 -13.09 -10.75 -16.99
CA TYR A 250 -13.32 -12.17 -16.80
C TYR A 250 -14.79 -12.37 -16.44
N LEU A 251 -15.55 -12.99 -17.33
CA LEU A 251 -16.99 -13.22 -17.19
C LEU A 251 -17.23 -14.64 -16.70
N GLU A 252 -17.67 -14.77 -15.46
CA GLU A 252 -17.84 -16.06 -14.78
C GLU A 252 -19.30 -16.51 -14.87
N PHE A 253 -19.57 -17.41 -15.81
CA PHE A 253 -20.88 -18.02 -15.97
C PHE A 253 -21.06 -19.17 -14.98
N ASN A 254 -22.28 -19.30 -14.47
CA ASN A 254 -22.69 -20.40 -13.60
C ASN A 254 -22.50 -21.74 -14.32
N HIS A 255 -21.75 -22.65 -13.71
CA HIS A 255 -21.47 -23.97 -14.28
C HIS A 255 -22.73 -24.84 -14.44
N THR A 256 -23.77 -24.61 -13.64
CA THR A 256 -25.04 -25.35 -13.68
C THR A 256 -25.97 -24.82 -14.77
N VAL A 257 -25.95 -23.50 -15.00
CA VAL A 257 -26.76 -22.84 -16.02
C VAL A 257 -25.83 -21.94 -16.84
N ALA A 258 -25.24 -22.49 -17.90
CA ALA A 258 -24.16 -21.86 -18.68
C ALA A 258 -24.46 -20.46 -19.24
N ALA A 259 -25.74 -20.03 -19.24
CA ALA A 259 -26.16 -18.70 -19.65
C ALA A 259 -26.30 -17.70 -18.48
N ASN A 260 -26.26 -18.13 -17.23
CA ASN A 260 -26.38 -17.24 -16.08
C ASN A 260 -24.99 -16.71 -15.71
N LEU A 261 -24.79 -15.40 -15.82
CA LEU A 261 -23.56 -14.77 -15.37
C LEU A 261 -23.62 -14.57 -13.85
N ASP A 262 -22.62 -15.05 -13.12
CA ASP A 262 -22.55 -14.90 -11.66
C ASP A 262 -21.74 -13.68 -11.24
N ARG A 263 -20.65 -13.39 -11.96
CA ARG A 263 -19.69 -12.34 -11.62
C ARG A 263 -18.95 -11.81 -12.86
N ILE A 264 -18.58 -10.54 -12.83
CA ILE A 264 -17.59 -9.92 -13.74
C ILE A 264 -16.38 -9.51 -12.91
N CYS A 265 -15.19 -9.96 -13.30
CA CYS A 265 -13.95 -9.64 -12.63
C CYS A 265 -13.01 -8.86 -13.57
N THR A 266 -12.20 -7.95 -13.02
CA THR A 266 -11.09 -7.31 -13.75
C THR A 266 -9.84 -7.26 -12.89
N ASN A 267 -8.68 -7.29 -13.52
CA ASN A 267 -7.39 -7.15 -12.86
C ASN A 267 -6.76 -5.83 -13.27
N VAL A 268 -6.32 -5.07 -12.28
CA VAL A 268 -5.63 -3.80 -12.49
C VAL A 268 -4.32 -3.79 -11.72
N ILE A 269 -3.41 -2.88 -12.10
CA ILE A 269 -2.17 -2.70 -11.36
C ILE A 269 -2.47 -2.28 -9.91
N HIS A 270 -1.69 -2.81 -8.98
CA HIS A 270 -1.77 -2.41 -7.58
C HIS A 270 -1.44 -0.91 -7.42
N PRO A 271 -2.14 -0.12 -6.57
CA PRO A 271 -1.83 1.29 -6.38
C PRO A 271 -0.38 1.53 -5.92
N ASP A 272 0.14 0.73 -4.98
CA ASP A 272 1.59 0.70 -4.63
C ASP A 272 2.52 0.51 -5.83
N GLY A 273 2.13 -0.31 -6.81
CA GLY A 273 2.89 -0.50 -8.04
C GLY A 273 2.97 0.80 -8.86
N LEU A 274 1.90 1.59 -8.88
CA LEU A 274 1.90 2.91 -9.53
C LEU A 274 2.83 3.90 -8.80
N PHE A 275 2.84 3.90 -7.47
CA PHE A 275 3.79 4.71 -6.69
C PHE A 275 5.24 4.32 -6.99
N LYS A 276 5.54 3.01 -7.05
CA LYS A 276 6.89 2.49 -7.31
C LYS A 276 7.41 2.77 -8.72
N LEU A 277 6.53 2.85 -9.71
CA LEU A 277 6.90 3.23 -11.08
C LEU A 277 7.23 4.73 -11.19
N GLY A 278 6.92 5.52 -10.15
CA GLY A 278 7.20 6.95 -10.09
C GLY A 278 6.52 7.72 -11.21
N ASN A 279 7.17 8.79 -11.67
CA ASN A 279 6.64 9.69 -12.69
C ASN A 279 6.98 9.21 -14.11
N SER A 280 6.73 7.94 -14.39
CA SER A 280 7.01 7.36 -15.70
C SER A 280 5.76 7.34 -16.59
N PRO A 281 5.91 7.36 -17.92
CA PRO A 281 4.81 7.12 -18.85
C PRO A 281 4.13 5.78 -18.63
N ALA A 282 4.89 4.78 -18.16
CA ALA A 282 4.32 3.48 -17.81
C ALA A 282 3.34 3.59 -16.64
N THR A 283 3.63 4.43 -15.65
CA THR A 283 2.72 4.74 -14.53
C THR A 283 1.42 5.34 -15.03
N VAL A 284 1.50 6.39 -15.86
CA VAL A 284 0.30 7.07 -16.38
C VAL A 284 -0.56 6.11 -17.21
N ARG A 285 0.04 5.30 -18.08
CA ARG A 285 -0.68 4.30 -18.88
C ARG A 285 -1.35 3.24 -18.01
N ALA A 286 -0.66 2.77 -16.97
CA ALA A 286 -1.22 1.79 -16.04
C ALA A 286 -2.34 2.39 -15.18
N ALA A 287 -2.22 3.66 -14.78
CA ALA A 287 -3.27 4.41 -14.08
C ALA A 287 -4.50 4.65 -14.99
N PHE A 288 -4.27 4.97 -16.27
CA PHE A 288 -5.31 5.07 -17.30
C PHE A 288 -6.08 3.77 -17.48
N ALA A 289 -5.37 2.64 -17.60
CA ALA A 289 -6.00 1.32 -17.70
C ALA A 289 -6.82 1.00 -16.44
N ALA A 290 -6.30 1.31 -15.25
CA ALA A 290 -7.03 1.13 -13.99
C ALA A 290 -8.29 2.02 -13.90
N ASP A 291 -8.20 3.28 -14.32
CA ASP A 291 -9.36 4.17 -14.39
C ASP A 291 -10.44 3.62 -15.34
N CYS A 292 -10.06 3.19 -16.54
CA CYS A 292 -11.00 2.64 -17.51
C CYS A 292 -11.66 1.35 -16.99
N ALA A 293 -10.86 0.44 -16.40
CA ALA A 293 -11.36 -0.80 -15.81
C ALA A 293 -12.44 -0.56 -14.75
N VAL A 294 -12.14 0.35 -13.82
CA VAL A 294 -13.05 0.69 -12.72
C VAL A 294 -14.26 1.49 -13.23
N ASN A 295 -14.08 2.40 -14.19
CA ASN A 295 -15.18 3.19 -14.76
C ASN A 295 -16.28 2.31 -15.36
N LEU A 296 -15.94 1.16 -15.96
CA LEU A 296 -16.97 0.23 -16.45
C LEU A 296 -17.91 -0.19 -15.32
N PHE A 297 -17.37 -0.61 -14.17
CA PHE A 297 -18.18 -1.14 -13.07
C PHE A 297 -19.13 -0.09 -12.50
N PHE A 298 -18.66 1.14 -12.28
CA PHE A 298 -19.53 2.25 -11.88
C PHE A 298 -20.58 2.57 -12.95
N GLY A 299 -20.23 2.49 -14.23
CA GLY A 299 -21.17 2.68 -15.34
C GLY A 299 -22.25 1.61 -15.39
N LEU A 300 -21.91 0.35 -15.11
CA LEU A 300 -22.85 -0.78 -15.12
C LEU A 300 -23.91 -0.66 -14.00
N VAL A 301 -23.53 -0.19 -12.81
CA VAL A 301 -24.49 0.00 -11.71
C VAL A 301 -25.26 1.32 -11.82
N GLY A 302 -24.82 2.25 -12.67
CA GLY A 302 -25.43 3.57 -12.83
C GLY A 302 -24.94 4.61 -11.82
N GLU A 303 -23.78 4.38 -11.19
CA GLU A 303 -23.15 5.29 -10.24
C GLU A 303 -22.10 6.19 -10.91
N SER A 304 -22.37 6.62 -12.16
CA SER A 304 -21.45 7.43 -12.94
C SER A 304 -21.13 8.79 -12.33
N GLU A 305 -21.97 9.29 -11.42
CA GLU A 305 -21.80 10.58 -10.75
C GLU A 305 -20.92 10.50 -9.49
N THR A 306 -20.81 9.32 -8.87
CA THR A 306 -20.01 9.14 -7.64
C THR A 306 -18.55 8.88 -7.97
N VAL A 307 -18.28 8.22 -9.11
CA VAL A 307 -16.92 7.97 -9.59
C VAL A 307 -16.31 9.23 -10.17
N LYS A 308 -15.04 9.47 -9.90
CA LYS A 308 -14.25 10.51 -10.57
C LYS A 308 -13.54 9.90 -11.80
N PRO A 309 -13.97 10.19 -13.04
CA PRO A 309 -13.29 9.68 -14.22
C PRO A 309 -11.87 10.25 -14.30
N GLY A 310 -10.90 9.38 -14.57
CA GLY A 310 -9.49 9.76 -14.66
C GLY A 310 -8.82 10.08 -13.33
N TYR A 311 -9.40 9.67 -12.20
CA TYR A 311 -8.86 9.98 -10.86
C TYR A 311 -7.43 9.47 -10.69
N PHE A 312 -7.18 8.19 -10.99
CA PHE A 312 -5.82 7.64 -10.86
C PHE A 312 -4.87 8.33 -11.84
N THR A 313 -5.30 8.49 -13.09
CA THR A 313 -4.51 9.10 -14.17
C THR A 313 -4.09 10.52 -13.80
N LYS A 314 -5.03 11.37 -13.40
CA LYS A 314 -4.76 12.76 -12.98
C LYS A 314 -3.82 12.81 -11.79
N PHE A 315 -4.05 11.95 -10.80
CA PHE A 315 -3.21 11.88 -9.62
C PHE A 315 -1.76 11.49 -9.95
N PHE A 316 -1.55 10.40 -10.69
CA PHE A 316 -0.21 9.94 -11.02
C PHE A 316 0.49 10.84 -12.05
N SER A 317 -0.26 11.53 -12.92
CA SER A 317 0.29 12.59 -13.78
C SER A 317 0.72 13.82 -12.98
N SER A 318 0.00 14.19 -11.91
CA SER A 318 0.34 15.37 -11.09
C SER A 318 1.61 15.16 -10.29
N LEU A 319 1.86 13.94 -9.78
CA LEU A 319 3.13 13.60 -9.13
C LEU A 319 4.35 13.95 -10.02
N GLY A 320 4.19 13.85 -11.35
CA GLY A 320 5.16 14.24 -12.38
C GLY A 320 5.52 15.71 -12.43
N LYS A 321 4.57 16.58 -12.12
CA LYS A 321 4.70 18.04 -12.25
C LYS A 321 5.33 18.70 -11.01
N GLY A 322 5.85 17.90 -10.08
CA GLY A 322 6.31 18.40 -8.79
C GLY A 322 5.19 18.94 -7.90
N THR A 323 3.93 18.80 -8.31
CA THR A 323 2.79 19.11 -7.43
C THR A 323 2.76 18.08 -6.33
N ARG A 324 3.10 18.55 -5.13
CA ARG A 324 3.23 17.76 -3.93
C ARG A 324 1.83 17.41 -3.45
N ASP A 325 1.43 16.14 -3.55
CA ASP A 325 0.29 15.68 -2.76
C ASP A 325 0.70 15.80 -1.28
N PRO A 326 -0.02 16.59 -0.45
CA PRO A 326 0.29 16.73 0.97
C PRO A 326 0.33 15.36 1.68
N VAL A 327 -0.51 14.40 1.28
CA VAL A 327 -0.52 13.04 1.87
C VAL A 327 0.76 12.25 1.53
N VAL A 328 1.25 12.34 0.30
CA VAL A 328 2.49 11.63 -0.13
C VAL A 328 3.75 12.32 0.42
N THR A 329 3.71 13.64 0.55
CA THR A 329 4.84 14.45 1.04
C THR A 329 5.06 14.29 2.55
N VAL A 330 3.98 14.12 3.31
CA VAL A 330 4.02 13.88 4.76
C VAL A 330 4.62 12.50 5.08
N LEU A 331 4.48 11.50 4.21
CA LEU A 331 4.95 10.13 4.49
C LEU A 331 6.38 9.82 4.03
N THR A 332 6.99 10.64 3.16
CA THR A 332 8.29 10.30 2.53
C THR A 332 9.46 11.20 2.94
N LYS A 333 9.21 12.43 3.38
CA LYS A 333 10.27 13.40 3.75
C LYS A 333 10.66 13.51 5.22
N PRO A 334 9.87 13.09 6.22
CA PRO A 334 10.30 13.21 7.61
C PRO A 334 11.60 12.46 7.87
N THR A 335 11.76 11.30 7.24
CA THR A 335 12.95 10.44 7.30
C THR A 335 14.20 11.13 6.77
N ASP A 336 14.14 11.71 5.57
CA ASP A 336 15.27 12.38 4.94
C ASP A 336 15.67 13.66 5.72
N TYR A 337 14.69 14.41 6.24
CA TYR A 337 14.93 15.59 7.05
C TYR A 337 15.57 15.26 8.41
N ILE A 338 15.13 14.19 9.08
CA ILE A 338 15.78 13.71 10.31
C ILE A 338 17.21 13.26 10.01
N HIS A 339 17.43 12.47 8.96
CA HIS A 339 18.77 12.03 8.61
C HIS A 339 19.69 13.22 8.31
N GLU A 340 19.21 14.25 7.59
CA GLU A 340 19.95 15.48 7.35
C GLU A 340 20.23 16.27 8.65
N MET A 341 19.27 16.37 9.57
CA MET A 341 19.44 17.02 10.87
C MET A 341 20.42 16.27 11.78
N GLN A 342 20.28 14.94 11.89
CA GLN A 342 21.17 14.08 12.67
C GLN A 342 22.60 14.13 12.10
N HIS A 343 22.75 14.10 10.77
CA HIS A 343 24.06 14.28 10.13
C HIS A 343 24.66 15.66 10.38
N ALA A 344 23.86 16.73 10.37
CA ALA A 344 24.34 18.08 10.64
C ALA A 344 24.71 18.31 12.12
N GLU A 345 23.93 17.79 13.08
CA GLU A 345 24.24 17.83 14.52
C GLU A 345 25.48 16.99 14.86
N LEU A 346 25.62 15.78 14.28
CA LEU A 346 26.84 14.96 14.42
C LEU A 346 28.07 15.62 13.81
N ALA A 347 27.94 16.23 12.62
CA ALA A 347 29.04 16.92 11.95
C ALA A 347 29.51 18.19 12.68
N SER A 348 28.68 18.75 13.56
CA SER A 348 29.00 19.91 14.39
C SER A 348 29.44 19.56 15.81
N GLY A 349 29.57 18.27 16.14
CA GLY A 349 29.97 17.79 17.47
C GLY A 349 28.89 17.94 18.55
N GLY A 350 27.62 18.12 18.15
CA GLY A 350 26.48 18.21 19.07
C GLY A 350 26.04 16.85 19.60
N VAL A 351 25.51 16.83 20.82
CA VAL A 351 24.79 15.67 21.39
C VAL A 351 23.40 15.62 20.76
N VAL A 352 22.98 14.45 20.25
CA VAL A 352 21.65 14.25 19.67
C VAL A 352 20.58 14.69 20.65
N THR A 353 19.79 15.69 20.26
CA THR A 353 18.83 16.31 21.19
C THR A 353 17.61 15.42 21.46
N PRO A 354 16.98 15.48 22.66
CA PRO A 354 15.82 14.64 23.00
C PRO A 354 14.62 14.87 22.07
N LEU A 355 13.82 13.81 21.86
CA LEU A 355 12.65 13.74 20.97
C LEU A 355 11.69 14.95 21.11
N GLU A 356 11.48 15.41 22.34
CA GLU A 356 10.58 16.52 22.68
C GLU A 356 11.02 17.88 22.05
N SER A 357 12.31 18.02 21.74
CA SER A 357 12.85 19.22 21.06
C SER A 357 12.83 19.13 19.54
N ILE A 358 12.57 17.93 19.00
CA ILE A 358 12.42 17.65 17.57
C ILE A 358 10.99 18.04 17.14
N ASP A 359 10.00 17.78 17.99
CA ASP A 359 8.58 18.08 17.75
C ASP A 359 8.31 19.56 17.47
N SER A 360 8.83 20.45 18.31
CA SER A 360 8.65 21.89 18.11
C SER A 360 9.33 22.42 16.83
N ARG A 361 10.49 21.86 16.47
CA ARG A 361 11.23 22.24 15.24
C ARG A 361 10.56 21.71 13.98
N ILE A 362 9.93 20.55 14.02
CA ILE A 362 9.15 19.99 12.91
C ILE A 362 7.88 20.82 12.66
N VAL A 363 7.17 21.19 13.72
CA VAL A 363 5.99 22.05 13.62
C VAL A 363 6.38 23.41 13.08
N GLN A 364 7.47 24.00 13.58
CA GLN A 364 8.04 25.25 13.06
C GLN A 364 8.41 25.12 11.57
N TRP A 365 9.09 24.04 11.17
CA TRP A 365 9.45 23.76 9.77
C TRP A 365 8.21 23.64 8.87
N ALA A 366 7.17 22.95 9.32
CA ALA A 366 5.91 22.82 8.58
C ALA A 366 5.20 24.18 8.43
N VAL A 367 5.22 25.01 9.49
CA VAL A 367 4.66 26.37 9.48
C VAL A 367 5.40 27.29 8.51
N GLU A 368 6.73 27.19 8.46
CA GLU A 368 7.58 27.99 7.57
C GLU A 368 7.48 27.55 6.10
N ARG A 369 7.27 26.26 5.84
CA ARG A 369 7.31 25.71 4.48
C ARG A 369 5.95 25.70 3.77
N TYR A 370 4.85 25.72 4.51
CA TYR A 370 3.48 25.73 3.98
C TYR A 370 2.69 26.96 4.47
N PRO A 371 3.09 28.18 4.06
CA PRO A 371 2.49 29.42 4.55
C PRO A 371 1.06 29.67 4.06
N ASP A 372 0.55 28.83 3.15
CA ASP A 372 -0.78 28.98 2.53
C ASP A 372 -1.84 28.06 3.15
N LEU A 373 -1.44 27.09 3.98
CA LEU A 373 -2.38 26.26 4.76
C LEU A 373 -2.93 27.10 5.92
N ASP A 374 -4.15 26.84 6.40
CA ASP A 374 -4.58 27.46 7.66
C ASP A 374 -3.82 26.87 8.86
N ILE A 375 -3.93 27.51 10.03
CA ILE A 375 -3.13 27.14 11.20
C ILE A 375 -3.48 25.76 11.75
N GLU A 376 -4.73 25.30 11.61
CA GLU A 376 -5.16 23.98 12.07
C GLU A 376 -4.64 22.88 11.14
N ASP A 377 -4.65 23.11 9.83
CA ASP A 377 -4.08 22.19 8.84
C ASP A 377 -2.55 22.15 8.91
N ARG A 378 -1.89 23.27 9.23
CA ARG A 378 -0.43 23.29 9.52
C ARG A 378 -0.09 22.48 10.77
N GLN A 379 -0.88 22.63 11.84
CA GLN A 379 -0.68 21.86 13.07
C GLN A 379 -0.94 20.37 12.84
N ARG A 380 -1.97 20.02 12.08
CA ARG A 380 -2.26 18.63 11.71
C ARG A 380 -1.16 18.02 10.84
N ALA A 381 -0.61 18.78 9.89
CA ALA A 381 0.53 18.36 9.09
C ALA A 381 1.79 18.17 9.96
N GLY A 382 2.09 19.13 10.85
CA GLY A 382 3.22 19.04 11.78
C GLY A 382 3.13 17.84 12.73
N LEU A 383 1.96 17.60 13.32
CA LEU A 383 1.70 16.44 14.19
C LEU A 383 1.78 15.12 13.40
N SER A 384 1.24 15.06 12.18
CA SER A 384 1.36 13.89 11.32
C SER A 384 2.80 13.60 10.91
N ILE A 385 3.65 14.63 10.81
CA ILE A 385 5.09 14.48 10.57
C ILE A 385 5.78 13.96 11.84
N ILE A 386 5.50 14.53 13.02
CA ILE A 386 6.01 14.03 14.32
C ILE A 386 5.67 12.56 14.53
N ASP A 387 4.44 12.17 14.19
CA ASP A 387 3.99 10.79 14.29
C ASP A 387 4.78 9.87 13.35
N ALA A 388 4.97 10.27 12.08
CA ALA A 388 5.77 9.51 11.12
C ALA A 388 7.26 9.42 11.51
N ILE A 389 7.79 10.45 12.17
CA ILE A 389 9.16 10.53 12.68
C ILE A 389 9.36 9.59 13.87
N SER A 390 8.42 9.62 14.80
CA SER A 390 8.38 8.67 15.90
C SER A 390 8.37 7.25 15.34
N ASP A 391 7.55 6.98 14.32
CA ASP A 391 7.41 5.64 13.73
C ASP A 391 8.71 5.11 13.09
N VAL A 392 9.50 5.95 12.42
CA VAL A 392 10.83 5.57 11.89
C VAL A 392 11.79 5.27 13.02
N ILE A 393 11.85 6.14 14.04
CA ILE A 393 12.75 5.97 15.18
C ILE A 393 12.37 4.70 15.97
N TRP A 394 11.08 4.41 16.12
CA TRP A 394 10.57 3.19 16.76
C TRP A 394 10.81 1.94 15.91
N ALA A 395 10.72 2.02 14.58
CA ALA A 395 11.03 0.92 13.67
C ALA A 395 12.52 0.58 13.64
N ASP A 396 13.41 1.57 13.56
CA ASP A 396 14.87 1.38 13.67
C ASP A 396 15.26 0.84 15.05
N SER A 397 14.58 1.31 16.10
CA SER A 397 14.74 0.76 17.46
C SER A 397 14.29 -0.69 17.55
N ALA A 398 13.20 -1.06 16.86
CA ALA A 398 12.66 -2.41 16.86
C ALA A 398 13.48 -3.37 15.99
N GLU A 399 13.99 -2.93 14.82
CA GLU A 399 14.94 -3.69 14.01
C GLU A 399 16.26 -3.87 14.76
N ALA A 400 16.79 -2.85 15.44
CA ALA A 400 17.96 -2.98 16.31
C ALA A 400 17.71 -3.97 17.47
N ARG A 401 16.49 -4.00 18.04
CA ARG A 401 16.07 -4.98 19.06
C ARG A 401 15.99 -6.41 18.50
N ILE A 402 15.42 -6.61 17.32
CA ILE A 402 15.33 -7.93 16.66
C ILE A 402 16.73 -8.44 16.32
N HIS A 403 17.59 -7.59 15.75
CA HIS A 403 18.97 -7.97 15.43
C HIS A 403 19.81 -8.29 16.68
N ALA A 404 19.56 -7.60 17.80
CA ALA A 404 20.19 -7.90 19.08
C ALA A 404 19.66 -9.20 19.70
N THR A 405 18.35 -9.45 19.60
CA THR A 405 17.70 -10.65 20.16
C THR A 405 18.05 -11.91 19.35
N ASP A 406 18.17 -11.82 18.03
CA ASP A 406 18.63 -12.91 17.15
C ASP A 406 20.11 -13.25 17.37
N LYS A 407 20.94 -12.27 17.73
CA LYS A 407 22.35 -12.52 18.14
C LYS A 407 22.45 -13.20 19.52
N ILE A 408 21.49 -12.95 20.41
CA ILE A 408 21.46 -13.53 21.77
C ILE A 408 20.95 -14.98 21.75
N ASN A 409 20.05 -15.35 20.83
CA ASN A 409 19.38 -16.65 20.82
C ASN A 409 19.98 -17.73 19.92
N GLY A 410 21.14 -17.47 19.29
CA GLY A 410 22.07 -18.52 18.86
C GLY A 410 22.26 -18.69 17.35
N THR A 411 23.50 -18.44 16.88
CA THR A 411 24.40 -19.41 16.20
C THR A 411 25.71 -18.71 15.79
N ASP A 412 26.27 -17.87 16.65
CA ASP A 412 27.67 -17.45 16.52
C ASP A 412 28.17 -17.06 17.91
N ASN A 413 29.42 -17.36 18.24
CA ASN A 413 30.10 -16.92 19.47
C ASN A 413 30.38 -15.41 19.44
N GLY A 414 29.39 -14.61 19.05
CA GLY A 414 29.50 -13.20 18.73
C GLY A 414 29.56 -12.35 19.98
N LYS A 415 30.77 -11.91 20.33
CA LYS A 415 31.02 -10.85 21.31
C LYS A 415 30.13 -9.64 20.99
N CYS A 416 29.43 -9.12 21.99
CA CYS A 416 28.68 -7.88 21.89
C CYS A 416 29.61 -6.72 22.29
N THR A 417 30.02 -5.91 21.32
CA THR A 417 30.88 -4.74 21.56
C THR A 417 30.00 -3.49 21.70
N LEU A 418 30.07 -2.79 22.83
CA LEU A 418 29.43 -1.50 23.03
C LEU A 418 30.45 -0.38 22.80
N PRO A 419 30.19 0.58 21.88
CA PRO A 419 31.05 1.75 21.75
C PRO A 419 30.81 2.68 22.94
N VAL A 420 31.88 2.98 23.69
CA VAL A 420 31.83 3.89 24.85
C VAL A 420 32.83 5.00 24.56
N SER A 421 32.34 6.23 24.42
CA SER A 421 33.16 7.39 24.07
C SER A 421 34.07 7.86 25.20
N ASP A 422 33.74 7.54 26.45
CA ASP A 422 34.57 7.78 27.63
C ASP A 422 34.47 6.60 28.63
N PRO A 423 35.54 5.83 28.86
CA PRO A 423 35.55 4.71 29.82
C PRO A 423 35.14 5.10 31.25
N ALA A 424 35.29 6.37 31.63
CA ALA A 424 34.88 6.85 32.95
C ALA A 424 33.36 6.89 33.13
N ASP A 425 32.59 6.94 32.04
CA ASP A 425 31.11 7.04 32.04
C ASP A 425 30.41 5.68 31.83
N LEU A 426 31.20 4.61 31.75
CA LEU A 426 30.73 3.23 31.56
C LEU A 426 29.80 2.79 32.71
N GLY A 427 30.12 3.15 33.95
CA GLY A 427 29.32 2.83 35.12
C GLY A 427 27.95 3.50 35.10
N GLY A 428 27.87 4.76 34.67
CA GLY A 428 26.63 5.51 34.54
C GLY A 428 25.75 4.95 33.42
N SER A 429 26.35 4.64 32.27
CA SER A 429 25.67 4.08 31.11
C SER A 429 25.09 2.67 31.37
N LEU A 430 25.84 1.80 32.05
CA LEU A 430 25.38 0.47 32.44
C LEU A 430 24.25 0.54 33.48
N GLN A 431 24.37 1.43 34.47
CA GLN A 431 23.32 1.64 35.47
C GLN A 431 22.02 2.18 34.85
N LEU A 432 22.13 3.10 33.88
CA LEU A 432 20.97 3.62 33.16
C LEU A 432 20.27 2.53 32.36
N LEU A 433 21.03 1.66 31.67
CA LEU A 433 20.48 0.52 30.94
C LEU A 433 19.79 -0.48 31.87
N GLN A 434 20.33 -0.74 33.07
CA GLN A 434 19.67 -1.58 34.09
C GLN A 434 18.36 -1.00 34.57
N ASN A 435 18.35 0.31 34.82
CA ASN A 435 17.17 0.99 35.34
C ASN A 435 16.05 0.93 34.29
N ARG A 436 16.38 1.15 33.01
CA ARG A 436 15.45 0.98 31.90
C ARG A 436 14.96 -0.46 31.73
N TYR A 437 15.86 -1.45 31.87
CA TYR A 437 15.50 -2.87 31.85
C TYR A 437 14.53 -3.22 32.99
N ASN A 438 14.81 -2.75 34.21
CA ASN A 438 13.97 -2.99 35.39
C ASN A 438 12.61 -2.29 35.29
N GLU A 439 12.55 -1.06 34.79
CA GLU A 439 11.30 -0.33 34.52
C GLU A 439 10.41 -1.06 33.52
N TRP A 440 11.01 -1.68 32.50
CA TRP A 440 10.28 -2.40 31.45
C TRP A 440 9.74 -3.75 31.92
N HIS A 441 10.40 -4.40 32.88
CA HIS A 441 10.02 -5.71 33.41
C HIS A 441 9.24 -5.66 34.74
N ALA A 442 8.84 -4.48 35.22
CA ALA A 442 8.05 -4.28 36.44
C ALA A 442 6.56 -4.69 36.34
N GLY A 443 6.25 -5.78 35.61
CA GLY A 443 4.95 -6.44 35.64
C GLY A 443 4.79 -7.36 36.86
N PRO A 444 3.56 -7.76 37.24
CA PRO A 444 3.28 -8.46 38.50
C PRO A 444 3.77 -9.93 38.60
N LEU A 445 4.66 -10.37 37.70
CA LEU A 445 5.26 -11.69 37.71
C LEU A 445 6.75 -11.58 37.40
N GLN A 446 7.58 -11.37 38.44
CA GLN A 446 8.87 -12.06 38.64
C GLN A 446 9.59 -11.56 39.90
N ALA A 447 9.45 -12.32 40.99
CA ALA A 447 10.47 -12.36 42.04
C ALA A 447 11.41 -13.51 41.68
N GLY A 448 12.61 -13.24 41.15
CA GLY A 448 13.56 -14.33 40.90
C GLY A 448 14.84 -14.04 40.12
N LEU A 449 14.96 -12.94 39.38
CA LEU A 449 16.21 -12.64 38.65
C LEU A 449 17.14 -11.79 39.51
N SER A 450 18.12 -12.42 40.16
CA SER A 450 19.12 -11.76 41.01
C SER A 450 20.43 -11.40 40.29
N LYS A 451 20.45 -11.44 38.95
CA LYS A 451 21.67 -11.18 38.15
C LYS A 451 21.46 -10.02 37.18
N PRO A 452 22.45 -9.11 37.03
CA PRO A 452 22.40 -8.06 36.02
C PRO A 452 22.36 -8.66 34.61
N PHE A 453 21.68 -8.01 33.67
CA PHE A 453 21.53 -8.55 32.31
C PHE A 453 22.86 -8.60 31.52
N TRP A 454 23.89 -7.89 31.99
CA TRP A 454 25.22 -7.84 31.40
C TRP A 454 26.24 -8.81 32.01
N ASP A 455 25.81 -9.73 32.89
CA ASP A 455 26.67 -10.76 33.48
C ASP A 455 27.18 -11.70 32.35
N GLY A 456 28.44 -11.50 31.92
CA GLY A 456 29.06 -12.22 30.78
C GLY A 456 29.59 -11.33 29.64
N CYS A 457 29.39 -10.01 29.69
CA CYS A 457 29.92 -9.08 28.68
C CYS A 457 31.35 -8.64 29.01
N GLU A 458 32.27 -8.70 28.04
CA GLU A 458 33.60 -8.10 28.13
C GLU A 458 33.57 -6.64 27.62
N VAL A 459 34.22 -5.73 28.35
CA VAL A 459 34.47 -4.34 27.91
C VAL A 459 35.78 -4.34 27.13
N VAL A 460 35.77 -3.84 25.89
CA VAL A 460 36.97 -3.67 25.06
C VAL A 460 37.32 -2.20 24.92
#